data_AF-A0A1M7GMC2-F1
#
_entry.id   AF-A0A1M7GMC2-F1
#
_cell.length_a   1.000
_cell.length_b   1.000
_cell.length_c   1.000
_cell.angle_alpha   90.00
_cell.angle_beta   90.00
_cell.angle_gamma   90.00
#
_symmetry.space_group_name_H-M   'P 1'
#
loop_
_entity.id
_entity.type
_entity.pdbx_description
1 polymer ?
#
loop_
_entity_poly.entity_id
_entity_poly.type
_entity_poly.pdbx_seq_one_letter_code
_entity_poly.pdbx_strand_id
1 'polypeptide(L)'
;MNNQLYIKEIQALFDAVQKREIFEDQKMMTDAVPLFPIVEINAKYEQEKDSEGFDLKSFVMAHFDFLGAKISVQREDHLPIEEHIEKLWDELTRTAYEEKGTLLKLPKPYIVPGGRFNEFFYWDSYFIMLGLQVSGRVEMMENIVENCSYLIQNIGFVPNASRTHFLSRSQPPYFSLMLELLVETKNDETIYTKYYDTLEKEYAFWMNGEEETESGSGFKRVVKTQNGDLLNRYYDTENEPRPESYLIDIEDQKKASGEEFYRNIRSACESGWDFSSRWFADGEHIQTIETLNLAEVDLNCLLWHLETTLAKSSALQDLKGKENYFTERAAKRRHMIHKYFWDEKTKIYRDYHIKKNTKTPSEHIAALYPLFLGIADQEQAQSVSETISEKFLYPGGLVTTTKKSGQQWDLPNAWAPYQWLGFKAMKNYGFNELAGKIKDNWCFNVERVYRNTGKLMEKYNALDTETIAGGGEYPNQDGFGWTNGVYLKLQQN
;
A
#
# COMPACT_ATOMS: atom_id res chain seq x y z
N MET A 1 10.11 19.53 24.42
CA MET A 1 9.01 18.67 24.88
C MET A 1 8.79 17.63 23.79
N ASN A 2 8.60 16.36 24.14
CA ASN A 2 8.25 15.37 23.13
C ASN A 2 6.82 15.69 22.66
N ASN A 3 6.68 16.05 21.38
CA ASN A 3 5.40 16.42 20.79
C ASN A 3 4.78 15.23 20.01
N GLN A 4 5.39 14.04 20.07
CA GLN A 4 4.85 12.82 19.50
C GLN A 4 3.65 12.35 20.34
N LEU A 5 2.55 12.06 19.66
CA LEU A 5 1.31 11.53 20.22
C LEU A 5 1.09 10.10 19.73
N TYR A 6 0.82 9.19 20.66
CA TYR A 6 0.25 7.87 20.41
C TYR A 6 -1.22 7.90 20.81
N ILE A 7 -2.12 7.43 19.93
CA ILE A 7 -3.57 7.50 20.16
C ILE A 7 -4.00 6.86 21.50
N LYS A 8 -3.30 5.79 21.92
CA LYS A 8 -3.53 5.12 23.20
C LYS A 8 -3.33 6.05 24.41
N GLU A 9 -2.52 7.10 24.29
CA GLU A 9 -2.30 8.07 25.37
C GLU A 9 -3.52 8.96 25.60
N ILE A 10 -4.42 9.10 24.63
CA ILE A 10 -5.68 9.86 24.74
C ILE A 10 -6.91 8.95 24.59
N GLN A 11 -6.79 7.66 24.88
CA GLN A 11 -7.79 6.64 24.52
C GLN A 11 -9.23 6.98 24.95
N ALA A 12 -9.42 7.48 26.18
CA ALA A 12 -10.76 7.82 26.68
C ALA A 12 -11.39 9.02 25.94
N LEU A 13 -10.58 10.05 25.65
CA LEU A 13 -11.01 11.19 24.85
C LEU A 13 -11.27 10.77 23.40
N PHE A 14 -10.34 10.00 22.82
CA PHE A 14 -10.41 9.49 21.46
C PHE A 14 -11.68 8.64 21.23
N ASP A 15 -11.98 7.71 22.13
CA ASP A 15 -13.18 6.89 22.08
C ASP A 15 -14.46 7.74 22.07
N ALA A 16 -14.52 8.76 22.93
CA ALA A 16 -15.66 9.68 22.97
C ALA A 16 -15.78 10.53 21.70
N VAL A 17 -14.66 11.00 21.15
CA VAL A 17 -14.61 11.77 19.90
C VAL A 17 -15.15 10.94 18.74
N GLN A 18 -14.67 9.70 18.61
CA GLN A 18 -15.10 8.82 17.52
C GLN A 18 -16.58 8.45 17.67
N LYS A 19 -17.02 7.97 18.85
CA LYS A 19 -18.40 7.53 19.10
C LYS A 19 -19.45 8.63 19.01
N ARG A 20 -19.08 9.89 19.23
CA ARG A 20 -19.99 11.03 19.09
C ARG A 20 -19.96 11.67 17.71
N GLU A 21 -19.13 11.16 16.79
CA GLU A 21 -19.06 11.59 15.39
C GLU A 21 -18.96 13.13 15.25
N ILE A 22 -18.17 13.78 16.12
CA ILE A 22 -18.06 15.25 16.14
C ILE A 22 -17.35 15.83 14.89
N PHE A 23 -16.71 14.95 14.13
CA PHE A 23 -16.03 15.17 12.85
C PHE A 23 -16.60 14.22 11.78
N GLU A 24 -16.68 14.68 10.53
CA GLU A 24 -17.19 13.88 9.41
C GLU A 24 -16.23 12.75 9.00
N ASP A 25 -14.92 12.96 9.13
CA ASP A 25 -13.89 11.96 8.84
C ASP A 25 -13.21 11.50 10.14
N GLN A 26 -13.21 10.20 10.41
CA GLN A 26 -12.60 9.59 11.61
C GLN A 26 -11.08 9.81 11.70
N LYS A 27 -10.42 10.08 10.57
CA LYS A 27 -8.99 10.41 10.52
C LYS A 27 -8.67 11.80 11.05
N MET A 28 -9.64 12.71 11.16
CA MET A 28 -9.38 14.07 11.66
C MET A 28 -8.75 14.05 13.05
N MET A 29 -9.25 13.21 13.96
CA MET A 29 -8.71 13.13 15.31
C MET A 29 -7.35 12.44 15.34
N THR A 30 -7.08 11.50 14.44
CA THR A 30 -5.77 10.84 14.38
C THR A 30 -4.69 11.74 13.79
N ASP A 31 -5.05 12.80 13.06
CA ASP A 31 -4.12 13.80 12.53
C ASP A 31 -3.88 14.99 13.46
N ALA A 32 -4.65 15.08 14.54
CA ALA A 32 -4.65 16.19 15.47
C ALA A 32 -3.30 16.33 16.20
N VAL A 33 -2.85 17.58 16.38
CA VAL A 33 -1.63 17.91 17.11
C VAL A 33 -2.00 18.49 18.47
N PRO A 34 -1.57 17.91 19.59
CA PRO A 34 -1.89 18.43 20.91
C PRO A 34 -1.24 19.81 21.12
N LEU A 35 -2.03 20.77 21.61
CA LEU A 35 -1.56 22.13 21.96
C LEU A 35 -0.94 22.21 23.37
N PHE A 36 -1.24 21.21 24.20
CA PHE A 36 -0.78 21.10 25.59
C PHE A 36 -0.25 19.69 25.86
N PRO A 37 0.53 19.47 26.93
CA PRO A 37 0.96 18.14 27.33
C PRO A 37 -0.24 17.17 27.48
N ILE A 38 -0.11 15.95 26.94
CA ILE A 38 -1.20 14.97 26.93
C ILE A 38 -1.76 14.67 28.33
N VAL A 39 -0.88 14.65 29.33
CA VAL A 39 -1.28 14.46 30.74
C VAL A 39 -2.22 15.58 31.21
N GLU A 40 -1.97 16.83 30.81
CA GLU A 40 -2.83 17.97 31.15
C GLU A 40 -4.17 17.91 30.41
N ILE A 41 -4.14 17.56 29.12
CA ILE A 41 -5.37 17.39 28.32
C ILE A 41 -6.26 16.31 28.93
N ASN A 42 -5.69 15.15 29.28
CA ASN A 42 -6.44 14.05 29.88
C ASN A 42 -7.00 14.40 31.26
N ALA A 43 -6.19 15.03 32.12
CA ALA A 43 -6.64 15.43 33.44
C ALA A 43 -7.82 16.42 33.36
N LYS A 44 -7.74 17.37 32.43
CA LYS A 44 -8.81 18.35 32.20
C LYS A 44 -10.05 17.72 31.58
N TYR A 45 -9.89 16.82 30.60
CA TYR A 45 -11.00 16.08 30.02
C TYR A 45 -11.73 15.27 31.11
N GLU A 46 -11.00 14.55 31.96
CA GLU A 46 -11.61 13.75 33.03
C GLU A 46 -12.37 14.61 34.05
N GLN A 47 -11.87 15.82 34.33
CA GLN A 47 -12.54 16.78 35.22
C GLN A 47 -13.81 17.37 34.61
N GLU A 48 -13.81 17.65 33.30
CA GLU A 48 -14.88 18.42 32.65
C GLU A 48 -15.95 17.55 31.97
N LYS A 49 -15.63 16.30 31.57
CA LYS A 49 -16.48 15.48 30.69
C LYS A 49 -17.92 15.23 31.19
N ASP A 50 -18.11 15.22 32.51
CA ASP A 50 -19.40 14.95 33.17
C ASP A 50 -20.06 16.24 33.71
N SER A 51 -19.46 17.41 33.45
CA SER A 51 -19.99 18.70 33.89
C SER A 51 -21.19 19.14 33.04
N GLU A 52 -22.15 19.81 33.69
CA GLU A 52 -23.29 20.42 32.99
C GLU A 52 -22.80 21.48 31.98
N GLY A 53 -23.14 21.31 30.70
CA GLY A 53 -22.71 22.22 29.63
C GLY A 53 -21.38 21.87 28.95
N PHE A 54 -20.76 20.72 29.29
CA PHE A 54 -19.56 20.25 28.57
C PHE A 54 -19.86 19.96 27.09
N ASP A 55 -19.15 20.64 26.20
CA ASP A 55 -19.20 20.40 24.76
C ASP A 55 -17.87 19.78 24.29
N LEU A 56 -17.93 18.50 23.88
CA LEU A 56 -16.75 17.74 23.47
C LEU A 56 -16.04 18.38 22.27
N LYS A 57 -16.80 18.92 21.31
CA LYS A 57 -16.22 19.53 20.11
C LYS A 57 -15.43 20.78 20.47
N SER A 58 -15.99 21.66 21.29
CA SER A 58 -15.31 22.86 21.79
C SER A 58 -14.09 22.49 22.63
N PHE A 59 -14.17 21.44 23.45
CA PHE A 59 -13.01 20.94 24.19
C PHE A 59 -11.89 20.51 23.24
N VAL A 60 -12.19 19.68 22.23
CA VAL A 60 -11.18 19.21 21.28
C VAL A 60 -10.56 20.37 20.49
N MET A 61 -11.39 21.28 19.96
CA MET A 61 -10.91 22.44 19.20
C MET A 61 -10.07 23.41 20.05
N ALA A 62 -10.21 23.41 21.37
CA ALA A 62 -9.40 24.23 22.28
C ALA A 62 -8.06 23.58 22.66
N HIS A 63 -7.92 22.26 22.55
CA HIS A 63 -6.73 21.52 23.01
C HIS A 63 -5.92 20.87 21.88
N PHE A 64 -6.44 20.87 20.65
CA PHE A 64 -5.79 20.28 19.50
C PHE A 64 -5.80 21.21 18.29
N ASP A 65 -4.73 21.16 17.51
CA ASP A 65 -4.59 21.84 16.23
C ASP A 65 -4.76 20.84 15.07
N PHE A 66 -5.52 21.25 14.06
CA PHE A 66 -5.87 20.44 12.88
C PHE A 66 -5.20 21.03 11.64
N LEU A 67 -3.87 21.01 11.62
CA LEU A 67 -2.99 21.70 10.66
C LEU A 67 -3.15 21.31 9.18
N GLY A 68 -4.12 20.47 8.82
CA GLY A 68 -4.32 19.94 7.46
C GLY A 68 -5.60 20.37 6.74
N ALA A 69 -6.54 21.09 7.37
CA ALA A 69 -7.85 21.38 6.76
C ALA A 69 -7.84 22.48 5.66
N LYS A 70 -6.66 22.94 5.21
CA LYS A 70 -6.52 24.06 4.27
C LYS A 70 -5.67 23.70 3.06
N ILE A 71 -6.16 22.79 2.22
CA ILE A 71 -5.68 22.70 0.83
C ILE A 71 -6.89 22.95 -0.05
N SER A 72 -7.15 24.23 -0.36
CA SER A 72 -8.00 24.57 -1.49
C SER A 72 -7.09 24.64 -2.71
N VAL A 73 -7.12 23.60 -3.56
CA VAL A 73 -6.59 23.73 -4.92
C VAL A 73 -7.46 24.78 -5.59
N GLN A 74 -6.93 25.98 -5.76
CA GLN A 74 -7.60 26.99 -6.57
C GLN A 74 -7.59 26.49 -8.01
N ARG A 75 -8.75 26.56 -8.67
CA ARG A 75 -8.85 26.34 -10.13
C ARG A 75 -8.03 27.43 -10.82
N GLU A 76 -6.77 27.17 -11.09
CA GLU A 76 -6.10 27.83 -12.20
C GLU A 76 -6.54 27.17 -13.51
N ASP A 77 -6.34 27.88 -14.62
CA ASP A 77 -6.73 27.49 -15.97
C ASP A 77 -6.40 26.02 -16.28
N HIS A 78 -7.20 25.36 -17.14
CA HIS A 78 -6.97 23.98 -17.57
C HIS A 78 -5.63 23.86 -18.33
N LEU A 79 -4.55 23.65 -17.58
CA LEU A 79 -3.23 23.35 -18.11
C LEU A 79 -3.26 22.02 -18.89
N PRO A 80 -2.32 21.80 -19.82
CA PRO A 80 -1.99 20.45 -20.26
C PRO A 80 -1.71 19.55 -19.04
N ILE A 81 -2.15 18.31 -19.10
CA ILE A 81 -2.13 17.39 -17.95
C ILE A 81 -0.71 17.17 -17.41
N GLU A 82 0.30 17.13 -18.27
CA GLU A 82 1.70 17.01 -17.88
C GLU A 82 2.20 18.25 -17.12
N GLU A 83 1.84 19.47 -17.58
CA GLU A 83 2.17 20.72 -16.89
C GLU A 83 1.46 20.82 -15.53
N HIS A 84 0.23 20.32 -15.45
CA HIS A 84 -0.49 20.22 -14.20
C HIS A 84 0.18 19.25 -13.22
N ILE A 85 0.59 18.07 -13.69
CA ILE A 85 1.31 17.10 -12.86
C ILE A 85 2.64 17.69 -12.34
N GLU A 86 3.38 18.43 -13.17
CA GLU A 86 4.62 19.07 -12.72
C GLU A 86 4.40 20.07 -11.58
N LYS A 87 3.34 20.89 -11.66
CA LYS A 87 2.95 21.77 -10.55
C LYS A 87 2.53 20.97 -9.32
N LEU A 88 1.78 19.88 -9.51
CA LEU A 88 1.32 19.04 -8.41
C LEU A 88 2.47 18.37 -7.65
N TRP A 89 3.62 18.09 -8.27
CA TRP A 89 4.76 17.57 -7.52
C TRP A 89 5.23 18.52 -6.41
N ASP A 90 5.22 19.83 -6.68
CA ASP A 90 5.57 20.83 -5.69
C ASP A 90 4.46 20.97 -4.64
N GLU A 91 3.18 20.93 -5.05
CA GLU A 91 2.03 21.00 -4.14
C GLU A 91 1.87 19.78 -3.23
N LEU A 92 2.27 18.60 -3.69
CA LEU A 92 2.24 17.35 -2.93
C LEU A 92 3.50 17.16 -2.08
N THR A 93 4.51 18.02 -2.21
CA THR A 93 5.71 17.96 -1.39
C THR A 93 5.41 18.35 0.06
N ARG A 94 5.88 17.55 1.01
CA ARG A 94 5.82 17.81 2.45
C ARG A 94 7.19 17.64 3.09
N THR A 95 7.31 18.17 4.30
CA THR A 95 8.48 17.99 5.17
C THR A 95 7.99 17.68 6.58
N ALA A 96 8.68 16.77 7.27
CA ALA A 96 8.38 16.39 8.65
C ALA A 96 9.67 16.28 9.46
N TYR A 97 10.44 17.36 9.57
CA TYR A 97 11.77 17.31 10.23
C TYR A 97 11.72 17.13 11.76
N GLU A 98 10.53 17.23 12.35
CA GLU A 98 10.28 17.11 13.78
C GLU A 98 9.06 16.21 14.03
N GLU A 99 9.06 15.54 15.18
CA GLU A 99 7.91 14.77 15.66
C GLU A 99 6.80 15.74 16.05
N LYS A 100 5.60 15.54 15.48
CA LYS A 100 4.47 16.46 15.71
C LYS A 100 3.14 15.73 15.65
N GLY A 101 2.45 15.68 16.79
CA GLY A 101 1.22 14.90 16.92
C GLY A 101 1.50 13.45 16.57
N THR A 102 0.67 12.83 15.75
CA THR A 102 0.91 11.44 15.30
C THR A 102 1.90 11.33 14.15
N LEU A 103 2.29 12.43 13.49
CA LEU A 103 3.18 12.40 12.33
C LEU A 103 4.61 12.04 12.78
N LEU A 104 5.21 11.06 12.12
CA LEU A 104 6.58 10.63 12.37
C LEU A 104 7.56 11.59 11.70
N LYS A 105 8.70 11.81 12.35
CA LYS A 105 9.80 12.57 11.77
C LYS A 105 10.41 11.83 10.57
N LEU A 106 10.70 12.57 9.51
CA LEU A 106 11.46 12.14 8.34
C LEU A 106 12.62 13.11 8.04
N PRO A 107 13.81 12.61 7.67
CA PRO A 107 15.00 13.44 7.46
C PRO A 107 14.97 14.25 6.16
N LYS A 108 14.14 13.87 5.18
CA LYS A 108 14.10 14.48 3.84
C LYS A 108 12.68 14.88 3.43
N PRO A 109 12.52 15.84 2.51
CA PRO A 109 11.24 16.09 1.84
C PRO A 109 10.69 14.82 1.19
N TYR A 110 9.37 14.74 1.04
CA TYR A 110 8.70 13.61 0.39
C TYR A 110 7.42 14.07 -0.30
N ILE A 111 6.90 13.23 -1.21
CA ILE A 111 5.62 13.44 -1.87
C ILE A 111 4.55 12.64 -1.14
N VAL A 112 3.40 13.26 -0.88
CA VAL A 112 2.21 12.57 -0.35
C VAL A 112 1.28 12.15 -1.49
N PRO A 113 0.38 11.17 -1.27
CA PRO A 113 -0.58 10.78 -2.29
C PRO A 113 -1.55 11.91 -2.69
N GLY A 114 -2.07 12.68 -1.73
CA GLY A 114 -3.03 13.76 -1.97
C GLY A 114 -4.34 13.61 -1.20
N GLY A 115 -5.16 14.67 -1.19
CA GLY A 115 -6.42 14.70 -0.44
C GLY A 115 -6.21 14.54 1.07
N ARG A 116 -6.91 13.56 1.68
CA ARG A 116 -6.80 13.24 3.12
C ARG A 116 -5.47 12.60 3.53
N PHE A 117 -4.68 12.13 2.56
CA PHE A 117 -3.39 11.48 2.78
C PHE A 117 -2.27 12.53 2.74
N ASN A 118 -1.87 12.99 3.93
CA ASN A 118 -0.88 14.05 4.14
C ASN A 118 0.42 13.50 4.77
N GLU A 119 0.64 12.20 4.63
CA GLU A 119 1.74 11.44 5.20
C GLU A 119 2.53 10.75 4.09
N PHE A 120 3.74 10.32 4.42
CA PHE A 120 4.48 9.41 3.55
C PHE A 120 3.82 8.03 3.57
N PHE A 121 3.46 7.49 2.39
CA PHE A 121 2.95 6.13 2.21
C PHE A 121 3.98 5.26 1.48
N TYR A 122 4.14 4.01 1.89
CA TYR A 122 5.28 3.19 1.47
C TYR A 122 5.20 2.81 -0.02
N TRP A 123 4.24 1.97 -0.42
CA TRP A 123 4.22 1.45 -1.79
C TRP A 123 3.81 2.50 -2.83
N ASP A 124 2.96 3.46 -2.47
CA ASP A 124 2.60 4.63 -3.30
C ASP A 124 3.84 5.37 -3.79
N SER A 125 4.85 5.48 -2.91
CA SER A 125 6.09 6.19 -3.20
C SER A 125 6.86 5.59 -4.38
N TYR A 126 6.75 4.27 -4.64
CA TYR A 126 7.39 3.67 -5.82
C TYR A 126 6.71 4.16 -7.10
N PHE A 127 5.38 4.20 -7.13
CA PHE A 127 4.63 4.67 -8.29
C PHE A 127 4.78 6.18 -8.51
N ILE A 128 4.93 6.95 -7.43
CA ILE A 128 5.34 8.35 -7.51
C ILE A 128 6.75 8.47 -8.11
N MET A 129 7.71 7.66 -7.66
CA MET A 129 9.08 7.67 -8.19
C MET A 129 9.13 7.39 -9.70
N LEU A 130 8.22 6.58 -10.26
CA LEU A 130 8.12 6.39 -11.72
C LEU A 130 7.87 7.73 -12.44
N GLY A 131 6.97 8.55 -11.90
CA GLY A 131 6.70 9.90 -12.42
C GLY A 131 7.88 10.84 -12.25
N LEU A 132 8.47 10.85 -11.05
CA LEU A 132 9.64 11.69 -10.75
C LEU A 132 10.82 11.37 -11.67
N GLN A 133 11.00 10.10 -12.03
CA GLN A 133 12.01 9.67 -13.01
C GLN A 133 11.75 10.32 -14.38
N VAL A 134 10.51 10.28 -14.88
CA VAL A 134 10.12 10.93 -16.15
C VAL A 134 10.33 12.44 -16.08
N SER A 135 10.01 13.03 -14.93
CA SER A 135 10.10 14.46 -14.64
C SER A 135 11.55 14.93 -14.41
N GLY A 136 12.54 14.02 -14.37
CA GLY A 136 13.94 14.33 -14.05
C GLY A 136 14.18 14.78 -12.59
N ARG A 137 13.21 14.56 -11.68
CA ARG A 137 13.26 14.98 -10.26
C ARG A 137 14.03 13.95 -9.42
N VAL A 138 15.26 13.65 -9.83
CA VAL A 138 16.12 12.59 -9.24
C VAL A 138 16.41 12.84 -7.76
N GLU A 139 16.62 14.09 -7.34
CA GLU A 139 16.85 14.42 -5.92
C GLU A 139 15.67 14.00 -5.03
N MET A 140 14.44 14.18 -5.50
CA MET A 140 13.25 13.74 -4.75
C MET A 140 13.17 12.21 -4.67
N MET A 141 13.59 11.49 -5.72
CA MET A 141 13.68 10.02 -5.68
C MET A 141 14.69 9.56 -4.62
N GLU A 142 15.85 10.22 -4.54
CA GLU A 142 16.85 9.93 -3.51
C GLU A 142 16.33 10.25 -2.10
N ASN A 143 15.59 11.34 -1.95
CA ASN A 143 14.95 11.72 -0.69
C ASN A 143 13.92 10.67 -0.21
N ILE A 144 13.10 10.13 -1.12
CA ILE A 144 12.15 9.06 -0.83
C ILE A 144 12.89 7.79 -0.35
N VAL A 145 13.94 7.37 -1.08
CA VAL A 145 14.75 6.21 -0.70
C VAL A 145 15.42 6.42 0.67
N GLU A 146 15.93 7.62 0.93
CA GLU A 146 16.55 7.95 2.22
C GLU A 146 15.54 7.95 3.36
N ASN A 147 14.30 8.42 3.12
CA ASN A 147 13.23 8.35 4.10
C ASN A 147 12.81 6.90 4.40
N CYS A 148 12.67 6.03 3.39
CA CYS A 148 12.46 4.60 3.59
C CYS A 148 13.59 3.98 4.43
N SER A 149 14.84 4.28 4.07
CA SER A 149 16.01 3.79 4.80
C SER A 149 16.00 4.25 6.26
N TYR A 150 15.69 5.52 6.52
CA TYR A 150 15.55 6.07 7.86
C TYR A 150 14.48 5.32 8.67
N LEU A 151 13.30 5.08 8.09
CA LEU A 151 12.22 4.35 8.75
C LEU A 151 12.65 2.91 9.07
N ILE A 152 13.21 2.18 8.11
CA ILE A 152 13.72 0.82 8.33
C ILE A 152 14.81 0.80 9.41
N GLN A 153 15.73 1.77 9.41
CA GLN A 153 16.81 1.82 10.38
C GLN A 153 16.35 2.18 11.79
N ASN A 154 15.35 3.04 11.96
CA ASN A 154 14.92 3.49 13.29
C ASN A 154 13.71 2.72 13.84
N ILE A 155 12.86 2.16 12.99
CA ILE A 155 11.62 1.45 13.36
C ILE A 155 11.75 -0.05 13.10
N GLY A 156 12.56 -0.46 12.12
CA GLY A 156 12.75 -1.85 11.70
C GLY A 156 12.08 -2.20 10.38
N PHE A 157 11.16 -1.35 9.90
CA PHE A 157 10.44 -1.48 8.63
C PHE A 157 9.89 -0.12 8.20
N VAL A 158 9.36 -0.01 6.99
CA VAL A 158 8.58 1.17 6.56
C VAL A 158 7.12 0.97 6.99
N PRO A 159 6.57 1.75 7.93
CA PRO A 159 5.16 1.64 8.29
C PRO A 159 4.25 1.98 7.12
N ASN A 160 2.99 1.51 7.17
CA ASN A 160 1.97 1.76 6.14
C ASN A 160 1.96 3.23 5.69
N ALA A 161 1.88 4.13 6.67
CA ALA A 161 2.21 5.54 6.49
C ALA A 161 3.03 6.07 7.67
N SER A 162 3.62 7.26 7.52
CA SER A 162 4.47 7.88 8.55
C SER A 162 3.68 8.47 9.73
N ARG A 163 2.82 7.67 10.38
CA ARG A 163 2.10 8.03 11.62
C ARG A 163 2.26 6.97 12.70
N THR A 164 2.15 7.37 13.96
CA THR A 164 2.29 6.48 15.13
C THR A 164 1.28 5.33 15.15
N HIS A 165 0.05 5.53 14.67
CA HIS A 165 -0.97 4.49 14.59
C HIS A 165 -0.74 3.46 13.47
N PHE A 166 0.23 3.70 12.59
CA PHE A 166 0.67 2.74 11.58
C PHE A 166 1.92 1.94 11.99
N LEU A 167 2.48 2.17 13.17
CA LEU A 167 3.66 1.43 13.67
C LEU A 167 3.40 -0.06 13.97
N SER A 168 2.18 -0.54 13.76
CA SER A 168 1.81 -1.96 13.94
C SER A 168 1.91 -2.79 12.65
N ARG A 169 2.02 -2.12 11.48
CA ARG A 169 2.02 -2.76 10.16
C ARG A 169 2.80 -1.98 9.10
N SER A 170 3.30 -2.70 8.11
CA SER A 170 3.98 -2.18 6.92
C SER A 170 2.99 -1.87 5.78
N GLN A 171 3.49 -1.91 4.56
CA GLN A 171 2.78 -2.01 3.28
C GLN A 171 3.56 -2.96 2.34
N PRO A 172 3.11 -3.26 1.10
CA PRO A 172 3.87 -4.11 0.18
C PRO A 172 5.34 -3.66 0.03
N PRO A 173 6.34 -4.57 0.11
CA PRO A 173 7.74 -4.18 0.25
C PRO A 173 8.40 -3.77 -1.07
N TYR A 174 8.22 -2.51 -1.44
CA TYR A 174 8.71 -1.93 -2.69
C TYR A 174 10.12 -1.31 -2.60
N PHE A 175 10.77 -1.27 -1.45
CA PHE A 175 12.08 -0.60 -1.29
C PHE A 175 13.15 -1.16 -2.24
N SER A 176 13.22 -2.49 -2.41
CA SER A 176 14.15 -3.09 -3.38
C SER A 176 13.89 -2.65 -4.83
N LEU A 177 12.61 -2.49 -5.23
CA LEU A 177 12.22 -1.96 -6.54
C LEU A 177 12.50 -0.46 -6.67
N MET A 178 12.37 0.31 -5.58
CA MET A 178 12.77 1.73 -5.55
C MET A 178 14.28 1.88 -5.79
N LEU A 179 15.10 1.01 -5.18
CA LEU A 179 16.55 1.01 -5.42
C LEU A 179 16.88 0.64 -6.86
N GLU A 180 16.24 -0.39 -7.43
CA GLU A 180 16.41 -0.75 -8.84
C GLU A 180 16.07 0.44 -9.77
N LEU A 181 14.93 1.09 -9.55
CA LEU A 181 14.53 2.27 -10.33
C LEU A 181 15.55 3.41 -10.22
N LEU A 182 16.11 3.64 -9.03
CA LEU A 182 17.11 4.68 -8.81
C LEU A 182 18.46 4.32 -9.46
N VAL A 183 18.86 3.04 -9.42
CA VAL A 183 20.04 2.51 -10.12
C VAL A 183 19.90 2.70 -11.63
N GLU A 184 18.76 2.33 -12.21
CA GLU A 184 18.48 2.55 -13.63
C GLU A 184 18.56 4.03 -14.02
N THR A 185 18.05 4.91 -13.15
CA THR A 185 18.03 6.36 -13.38
C THR A 185 19.43 6.97 -13.32
N LYS A 186 20.25 6.56 -12.35
CA LYS A 186 21.57 7.12 -12.10
C LYS A 186 22.70 6.37 -12.82
N ASN A 187 22.39 5.19 -13.37
CA ASN A 187 23.36 4.24 -13.89
C ASN A 187 24.49 3.95 -12.89
N ASP A 188 24.11 3.69 -11.62
CA ASP A 188 25.04 3.56 -10.49
C ASP A 188 24.64 2.37 -9.59
N GLU A 189 25.30 1.22 -9.78
CA GLU A 189 25.03 0.02 -8.99
C GLU A 189 25.53 0.11 -7.54
N THR A 190 26.36 1.10 -7.18
CA THR A 190 26.83 1.27 -5.79
C THR A 190 25.69 1.63 -4.83
N ILE A 191 24.53 2.03 -5.35
CA ILE A 191 23.32 2.25 -4.57
C ILE A 191 22.87 0.94 -3.87
N TYR A 192 22.99 -0.21 -4.53
CA TYR A 192 22.65 -1.50 -3.90
C TYR A 192 23.53 -1.79 -2.69
N THR A 193 24.83 -1.48 -2.78
CA THR A 193 25.77 -1.72 -1.68
C THR A 193 25.60 -0.68 -0.57
N LYS A 194 25.29 0.58 -0.93
CA LYS A 194 25.00 1.66 0.02
C LYS A 194 23.83 1.32 0.95
N TYR A 195 22.79 0.66 0.43
CA TYR A 195 21.58 0.32 1.20
C TYR A 195 21.49 -1.17 1.57
N TYR A 196 22.58 -1.93 1.51
CA TYR A 196 22.60 -3.36 1.83
C TYR A 196 22.05 -3.65 3.22
N ASP A 197 22.56 -2.96 4.25
CA ASP A 197 22.11 -3.17 5.65
C ASP A 197 20.63 -2.83 5.83
N THR A 198 20.12 -1.86 5.07
CA THR A 198 18.70 -1.49 5.07
C THR A 198 17.85 -2.59 4.44
N LEU A 199 18.26 -3.14 3.30
CA LEU A 199 17.57 -4.28 2.67
C LEU A 199 17.55 -5.50 3.59
N GLU A 200 18.67 -5.81 4.25
CA GLU A 200 18.76 -6.95 5.16
C GLU A 200 17.85 -6.77 6.38
N LYS A 201 17.78 -5.55 6.91
CA LYS A 201 16.91 -5.23 8.04
C LYS A 201 15.41 -5.32 7.69
N GLU A 202 15.01 -4.84 6.52
CA GLU A 202 13.63 -5.02 6.04
C GLU A 202 13.31 -6.50 5.80
N TYR A 203 14.22 -7.26 5.19
CA TYR A 203 14.03 -8.69 4.99
C TYR A 203 13.87 -9.44 6.32
N ALA A 204 14.67 -9.08 7.33
CA ALA A 204 14.56 -9.65 8.68
C ALA A 204 13.19 -9.33 9.34
N PHE A 205 12.58 -8.18 9.05
CA PHE A 205 11.22 -7.88 9.51
C PHE A 205 10.18 -8.82 8.89
N TRP A 206 10.25 -9.07 7.58
CA TRP A 206 9.33 -9.97 6.89
C TRP A 206 9.51 -11.43 7.30
N MET A 207 10.75 -11.83 7.58
CA MET A 207 11.09 -13.19 8.02
C MET A 207 11.05 -13.37 9.55
N ASN A 208 10.63 -12.35 10.31
CA ASN A 208 10.55 -12.43 11.76
C ASN A 208 9.50 -13.46 12.19
N GLY A 209 9.95 -14.57 12.79
CA GLY A 209 9.08 -15.70 13.14
C GLY A 209 9.39 -17.01 12.43
N GLU A 210 10.39 -17.06 11.54
CA GLU A 210 10.68 -18.26 10.73
C GLU A 210 10.98 -19.51 11.57
N GLU A 211 11.72 -19.35 12.66
CA GLU A 211 12.09 -20.44 13.57
C GLU A 211 10.91 -20.90 14.43
N GLU A 212 10.06 -19.97 14.84
CA GLU A 212 8.87 -20.20 15.67
C GLU A 212 7.68 -20.76 14.89
N THR A 213 7.66 -20.61 13.57
CA THR A 213 6.52 -21.02 12.75
C THR A 213 6.46 -22.55 12.60
N GLU A 214 5.41 -23.19 13.10
CA GLU A 214 5.17 -24.62 12.94
C GLU A 214 4.50 -24.96 11.59
N SER A 215 4.68 -26.18 11.08
CA SER A 215 4.05 -26.63 9.84
C SER A 215 2.52 -26.55 9.89
N GLY A 216 1.90 -26.00 8.84
CA GLY A 216 0.45 -25.76 8.80
C GLY A 216 -0.03 -24.54 9.61
N SER A 217 0.91 -23.70 10.06
CA SER A 217 0.63 -22.53 10.89
C SER A 217 1.31 -21.27 10.34
N GLY A 218 1.08 -20.15 11.02
CA GLY A 218 1.74 -18.89 10.72
C GLY A 218 2.06 -18.14 11.99
N PHE A 219 3.26 -17.58 12.07
CA PHE A 219 3.70 -16.70 13.14
C PHE A 219 4.07 -15.36 12.52
N LYS A 220 3.36 -14.29 12.94
CA LYS A 220 3.45 -12.97 12.31
C LYS A 220 3.29 -13.05 10.79
N ARG A 221 4.28 -12.56 10.03
CA ARG A 221 4.30 -12.46 8.55
C ARG A 221 4.85 -13.71 7.88
N VAL A 222 5.25 -14.72 8.65
CA VAL A 222 5.75 -16.00 8.13
C VAL A 222 4.68 -17.07 8.26
N VAL A 223 4.49 -17.85 7.21
CA VAL A 223 3.62 -19.04 7.22
C VAL A 223 4.41 -20.24 6.73
N LYS A 224 4.17 -21.39 7.37
CA LYS A 224 4.80 -22.66 6.99
C LYS A 224 3.71 -23.60 6.53
N THR A 225 3.81 -24.07 5.30
CA THR A 225 2.86 -25.04 4.72
C THR A 225 2.95 -26.38 5.46
N GLN A 226 2.03 -27.31 5.21
CA GLN A 226 2.10 -28.66 5.77
C GLN A 226 3.38 -29.41 5.36
N ASN A 227 3.96 -29.06 4.21
CA ASN A 227 5.20 -29.66 3.71
C ASN A 227 6.47 -29.03 4.30
N GLY A 228 6.35 -28.02 5.16
CA GLY A 228 7.49 -27.28 5.70
C GLY A 228 7.99 -26.14 4.82
N ASP A 229 7.39 -25.91 3.65
CA ASP A 229 7.74 -24.79 2.77
C ASP A 229 7.33 -23.46 3.41
N LEU A 230 8.19 -22.44 3.32
CA LEU A 230 8.01 -21.13 3.92
C LEU A 230 7.51 -20.11 2.92
N LEU A 231 6.36 -19.49 3.23
CA LEU A 231 5.82 -18.35 2.50
C LEU A 231 5.64 -17.19 3.48
N ASN A 232 5.25 -16.04 2.93
CA ASN A 232 4.87 -14.90 3.74
C ASN A 232 3.39 -14.55 3.54
N ARG A 233 2.84 -13.88 4.55
CA ARG A 233 1.51 -13.28 4.56
C ARG A 233 1.56 -11.85 5.08
N TYR A 234 0.54 -11.07 4.78
CA TYR A 234 0.31 -9.80 5.49
C TYR A 234 -0.19 -10.05 6.92
N TYR A 235 0.28 -9.22 7.85
CA TYR A 235 0.01 -9.35 9.28
C TYR A 235 0.21 -8.03 10.03
N ASP A 236 -0.82 -7.54 10.72
CA ASP A 236 -0.70 -6.47 11.71
C ASP A 236 -0.52 -7.05 13.13
N THR A 237 0.37 -6.46 13.93
CA THR A 237 0.62 -6.92 15.31
C THR A 237 -0.54 -6.65 16.28
N GLU A 238 -1.41 -5.69 15.99
CA GLU A 238 -2.57 -5.31 16.80
C GLU A 238 -3.83 -6.06 16.36
N ASN A 239 -4.70 -6.36 17.32
CA ASN A 239 -6.03 -6.93 17.10
C ASN A 239 -7.10 -6.04 17.74
N GLU A 240 -7.10 -4.76 17.38
CA GLU A 240 -7.97 -3.71 17.90
C GLU A 240 -8.54 -2.90 16.72
N PRO A 241 -9.64 -2.14 16.84
CA PRO A 241 -10.11 -1.27 15.78
C PRO A 241 -9.02 -0.29 15.33
N ARG A 242 -8.93 -0.02 14.02
CA ARG A 242 -8.02 0.98 13.43
C ARG A 242 -8.37 2.38 13.94
N PRO A 243 -7.42 3.17 14.47
CA PRO A 243 -7.73 4.53 14.88
C PRO A 243 -8.33 5.40 13.77
N GLU A 244 -7.85 5.25 12.54
CA GLU A 244 -8.27 6.04 11.38
C GLU A 244 -9.64 5.65 10.79
N SER A 245 -10.20 4.50 11.19
CA SER A 245 -11.52 3.95 10.79
C SER A 245 -12.26 3.30 11.98
N TYR A 246 -12.15 3.91 13.17
CA TYR A 246 -12.47 3.28 14.44
C TYR A 246 -13.92 2.76 14.56
N LEU A 247 -14.91 3.56 14.16
CA LEU A 247 -16.31 3.14 14.27
C LEU A 247 -16.67 2.12 13.20
N ILE A 248 -16.14 2.29 11.99
CA ILE A 248 -16.40 1.38 10.88
C ILE A 248 -15.97 -0.05 11.27
N ASP A 249 -14.76 -0.19 11.81
CA ASP A 249 -14.25 -1.48 12.29
C ASP A 249 -15.15 -2.08 13.38
N ILE A 250 -15.58 -1.28 14.35
CA ILE A 250 -16.47 -1.73 15.44
C ILE A 250 -17.83 -2.17 14.89
N GLU A 251 -18.37 -1.45 13.90
CA GLU A 251 -19.67 -1.77 13.31
C GLU A 251 -19.63 -3.05 12.48
N ASP A 252 -18.57 -3.25 11.70
CA ASP A 252 -18.39 -4.49 10.95
C ASP A 252 -18.17 -5.69 11.87
N GLN A 253 -17.44 -5.51 12.97
CA GLN A 253 -17.20 -6.56 13.96
C GLN A 253 -18.48 -7.07 14.62
N LYS A 254 -19.50 -6.21 14.83
CA LYS A 254 -20.79 -6.62 15.43
C LYS A 254 -21.47 -7.77 14.67
N LYS A 255 -21.18 -7.91 13.37
CA LYS A 255 -21.76 -8.94 12.49
C LYS A 255 -20.76 -10.08 12.18
N ALA A 256 -19.52 -9.97 12.65
CA ALA A 256 -18.49 -10.98 12.50
C ALA A 256 -18.42 -11.90 13.73
N SER A 257 -17.85 -13.09 13.57
CA SER A 257 -17.77 -14.10 14.63
C SER A 257 -16.34 -14.50 15.05
N GLY A 258 -15.31 -13.94 14.38
CA GLY A 258 -13.91 -14.31 14.61
C GLY A 258 -13.19 -13.42 15.63
N GLU A 259 -12.45 -14.03 16.56
CA GLU A 259 -11.64 -13.31 17.56
C GLU A 259 -10.52 -12.48 16.93
N GLU A 260 -10.05 -12.86 15.75
CA GLU A 260 -8.98 -12.18 14.99
C GLU A 260 -9.54 -11.22 13.92
N PHE A 261 -10.81 -10.81 14.01
CA PHE A 261 -11.46 -9.95 13.01
C PHE A 261 -10.66 -8.66 12.75
N TYR A 262 -10.35 -7.89 13.80
CA TYR A 262 -9.62 -6.64 13.65
C TYR A 262 -8.22 -6.83 13.09
N ARG A 263 -7.54 -7.92 13.47
CA ARG A 263 -6.23 -8.22 12.90
C ARG A 263 -6.31 -8.57 11.42
N ASN A 264 -7.35 -9.30 10.97
CA ASN A 264 -7.56 -9.54 9.53
C ASN A 264 -7.80 -8.22 8.77
N ILE A 265 -8.65 -7.34 9.30
CA ILE A 265 -8.91 -5.99 8.76
C ILE A 265 -7.60 -5.21 8.61
N ARG A 266 -6.81 -5.12 9.68
CA ARG A 266 -5.53 -4.41 9.66
C ARG A 266 -4.49 -5.05 8.75
N SER A 267 -4.48 -6.38 8.66
CA SER A 267 -3.57 -7.10 7.76
C SER A 267 -3.93 -6.87 6.30
N ALA A 268 -5.23 -6.74 5.96
CA ALA A 268 -5.65 -6.29 4.64
C ALA A 268 -5.18 -4.85 4.35
N CYS A 269 -5.10 -3.98 5.35
CA CYS A 269 -4.48 -2.66 5.18
C CYS A 269 -2.96 -2.74 4.95
N GLU A 270 -2.25 -3.70 5.58
CA GLU A 270 -0.82 -3.97 5.28
C GLU A 270 -0.62 -4.46 3.83
N SER A 271 -1.64 -5.07 3.21
CA SER A 271 -1.58 -5.48 1.80
C SER A 271 -1.72 -4.32 0.81
N GLY A 272 -2.16 -3.15 1.28
CA GLY A 272 -2.58 -2.03 0.43
C GLY A 272 -3.93 -2.21 -0.25
N TRP A 273 -4.67 -3.31 -0.03
CA TRP A 273 -6.00 -3.54 -0.59
C TRP A 273 -7.10 -3.56 0.47
N ASP A 274 -7.31 -2.46 1.15
CA ASP A 274 -8.37 -2.26 2.13
C ASP A 274 -9.62 -1.64 1.47
N PHE A 275 -10.69 -2.35 1.13
CA PHE A 275 -10.85 -3.80 1.15
C PHE A 275 -11.16 -4.36 -0.24
N SER A 276 -11.15 -5.69 -0.31
CA SER A 276 -11.38 -6.47 -1.52
C SER A 276 -12.02 -7.82 -1.17
N SER A 277 -12.86 -8.31 -2.08
CA SER A 277 -13.37 -9.67 -2.11
C SER A 277 -12.27 -10.73 -2.09
N ARG A 278 -11.04 -10.36 -2.48
CA ARG A 278 -9.83 -11.18 -2.37
C ARG A 278 -9.61 -11.76 -0.98
N TRP A 279 -10.03 -11.03 0.07
CA TRP A 279 -9.78 -11.39 1.46
C TRP A 279 -10.95 -12.13 2.13
N PHE A 280 -12.11 -12.18 1.49
CA PHE A 280 -13.35 -12.65 2.11
C PHE A 280 -13.57 -14.12 1.80
N ALA A 281 -13.85 -14.93 2.82
CA ALA A 281 -14.05 -16.37 2.65
C ALA A 281 -15.20 -16.70 1.68
N ASP A 282 -16.24 -15.85 1.64
CA ASP A 282 -17.36 -15.93 0.69
C ASP A 282 -17.18 -15.04 -0.56
N GLY A 283 -16.13 -14.22 -0.58
CA GLY A 283 -15.87 -13.21 -1.59
C GLY A 283 -16.87 -12.04 -1.61
N GLU A 284 -17.74 -11.87 -0.63
CA GLU A 284 -18.83 -10.88 -0.65
C GLU A 284 -18.82 -10.00 0.57
N HIS A 285 -18.75 -10.60 1.76
CA HIS A 285 -18.98 -9.89 3.01
C HIS A 285 -17.68 -9.73 3.79
N ILE A 286 -17.38 -8.49 4.16
CA ILE A 286 -16.20 -8.14 4.98
C ILE A 286 -16.19 -8.87 6.33
N GLN A 287 -17.35 -9.26 6.85
CA GLN A 287 -17.50 -10.07 8.07
C GLN A 287 -16.82 -11.44 7.96
N THR A 288 -16.56 -11.94 6.74
CA THR A 288 -15.87 -13.21 6.49
C THR A 288 -14.38 -13.03 6.15
N ILE A 289 -13.82 -11.85 6.40
CA ILE A 289 -12.42 -11.54 6.12
C ILE A 289 -11.47 -12.53 6.83
N GLU A 290 -10.57 -13.13 6.06
CA GLU A 290 -9.65 -14.17 6.53
C GLU A 290 -8.20 -13.99 6.03
N THR A 291 -7.76 -12.75 5.81
CA THR A 291 -6.41 -12.38 5.35
C THR A 291 -5.28 -13.15 6.03
N LEU A 292 -5.37 -13.38 7.35
CA LEU A 292 -4.35 -14.13 8.11
C LEU A 292 -4.18 -15.57 7.64
N ASN A 293 -5.19 -16.16 6.99
CA ASN A 293 -5.13 -17.54 6.51
C ASN A 293 -4.55 -17.66 5.10
N LEU A 294 -4.21 -16.55 4.46
CA LEU A 294 -3.73 -16.49 3.09
C LEU A 294 -2.22 -16.27 3.06
N ALA A 295 -1.57 -16.84 2.05
CA ALA A 295 -0.28 -16.40 1.57
C ALA A 295 -0.52 -15.78 0.20
N GLU A 296 -0.07 -14.55 0.01
CA GLU A 296 -0.41 -13.77 -1.15
C GLU A 296 0.67 -13.83 -2.23
N VAL A 297 0.25 -13.97 -3.50
CA VAL A 297 1.19 -14.11 -4.61
C VAL A 297 2.05 -12.86 -4.80
N ASP A 298 1.47 -11.68 -4.62
CA ASP A 298 2.18 -10.39 -4.73
C ASP A 298 3.27 -10.23 -3.69
N LEU A 299 2.96 -10.43 -2.40
CA LEU A 299 3.94 -10.33 -1.32
C LEU A 299 5.11 -11.29 -1.55
N ASN A 300 4.83 -12.54 -1.89
CA ASN A 300 5.88 -13.53 -2.11
C ASN A 300 6.72 -13.23 -3.36
N CYS A 301 6.13 -12.62 -4.39
CA CYS A 301 6.86 -12.10 -5.54
C CYS A 301 7.79 -10.92 -5.15
N LEU A 302 7.30 -9.98 -4.36
CA LEU A 302 8.10 -8.84 -3.88
C LEU A 302 9.25 -9.27 -2.98
N LEU A 303 9.04 -10.28 -2.12
CA LEU A 303 10.13 -10.83 -1.31
C LEU A 303 11.16 -11.62 -2.13
N TRP A 304 10.75 -12.24 -3.25
CA TRP A 304 11.69 -12.83 -4.19
C TRP A 304 12.59 -11.76 -4.82
N HIS A 305 12.02 -10.61 -5.17
CA HIS A 305 12.78 -9.48 -5.69
C HIS A 305 13.76 -8.93 -4.64
N LEU A 306 13.33 -8.80 -3.39
CA LEU A 306 14.18 -8.41 -2.27
C LEU A 306 15.34 -9.39 -2.05
N GLU A 307 15.07 -10.70 -2.02
CA GLU A 307 16.10 -11.75 -1.89
C GLU A 307 17.10 -11.71 -3.05
N THR A 308 16.62 -11.51 -4.28
CA THR A 308 17.48 -11.38 -5.47
C THR A 308 18.34 -10.11 -5.41
N THR A 309 17.77 -9.01 -4.93
CA THR A 309 18.50 -7.74 -4.73
C THR A 309 19.59 -7.88 -3.67
N LEU A 310 19.31 -8.59 -2.57
CA LEU A 310 20.28 -8.90 -1.52
C LEU A 310 21.42 -9.80 -2.03
N ALA A 311 21.10 -10.81 -2.85
CA ALA A 311 22.11 -11.63 -3.50
C ALA A 311 23.01 -10.80 -4.43
N LYS A 312 22.43 -9.93 -5.28
CA LYS A 312 23.16 -9.02 -6.15
C LYS A 312 24.07 -8.07 -5.37
N SER A 313 23.53 -7.41 -4.34
CA SER A 313 24.28 -6.48 -3.48
C SER A 313 25.41 -7.19 -2.71
N SER A 314 25.19 -8.43 -2.27
CA SER A 314 26.23 -9.26 -1.65
C SER A 314 27.36 -9.57 -2.62
N ALA A 315 27.03 -9.90 -3.87
CA ALA A 315 28.02 -10.20 -4.92
C ALA A 315 28.89 -8.96 -5.25
N LEU A 316 28.28 -7.77 -5.35
CA LEU A 316 28.99 -6.50 -5.58
C LEU A 316 29.98 -6.13 -4.45
N GLN A 317 29.78 -6.69 -3.25
CA GLN A 317 30.64 -6.48 -2.07
C GLN A 317 31.58 -7.66 -1.79
N ASP A 318 31.62 -8.67 -2.67
CA ASP A 318 32.37 -9.92 -2.48
C ASP A 318 32.00 -10.71 -1.20
N LEU A 319 30.76 -10.56 -0.70
CA LEU A 319 30.24 -11.26 0.49
C LEU A 319 29.72 -12.65 0.13
N LYS A 320 30.60 -13.58 -0.26
CA LYS A 320 30.23 -14.89 -0.82
C LYS A 320 29.27 -15.73 0.04
N GLY A 321 29.39 -15.67 1.36
CA GLY A 321 28.46 -16.37 2.27
C GLY A 321 27.03 -15.85 2.18
N LYS A 322 26.86 -14.52 2.13
CA LYS A 322 25.55 -13.86 2.00
C LYS A 322 24.98 -14.00 0.60
N GLU A 323 25.83 -13.89 -0.43
CA GLU A 323 25.46 -14.14 -1.83
C GLU A 323 24.85 -15.54 -1.99
N ASN A 324 25.52 -16.58 -1.50
CA ASN A 324 25.02 -17.95 -1.57
C ASN A 324 23.71 -18.12 -0.79
N TYR A 325 23.64 -17.58 0.44
CA TYR A 325 22.44 -17.65 1.27
C TYR A 325 21.22 -17.05 0.57
N PHE A 326 21.32 -15.80 0.09
CA PHE A 326 20.19 -15.14 -0.55
C PHE A 326 19.86 -15.70 -1.94
N THR A 327 20.85 -16.20 -2.68
CA THR A 327 20.61 -16.92 -3.94
C THR A 327 19.78 -18.18 -3.71
N GLU A 328 20.10 -18.96 -2.67
CA GLU A 328 19.33 -20.16 -2.33
C GLU A 328 17.91 -19.81 -1.86
N ARG A 329 17.76 -18.76 -1.06
CA ARG A 329 16.47 -18.23 -0.60
C ARG A 329 15.59 -17.81 -1.79
N ALA A 330 16.11 -17.00 -2.70
CA ALA A 330 15.41 -16.57 -3.90
C ALA A 330 15.02 -17.76 -4.79
N ALA A 331 15.91 -18.74 -4.99
CA ALA A 331 15.61 -19.93 -5.78
C ALA A 331 14.48 -20.77 -5.16
N LYS A 332 14.52 -20.98 -3.83
CA LYS A 332 13.44 -21.65 -3.10
C LYS A 332 12.13 -20.89 -3.23
N ARG A 333 12.12 -19.57 -3.04
CA ARG A 333 10.90 -18.76 -3.14
C ARG A 333 10.30 -18.80 -4.53
N ARG A 334 11.14 -18.72 -5.57
CA ARG A 334 10.68 -18.89 -6.96
C ARG A 334 9.99 -20.24 -7.16
N HIS A 335 10.58 -21.33 -6.66
CA HIS A 335 9.95 -22.66 -6.72
C HIS A 335 8.60 -22.69 -5.98
N MET A 336 8.54 -22.11 -4.78
CA MET A 336 7.32 -22.04 -3.99
C MET A 336 6.22 -21.21 -4.66
N ILE A 337 6.58 -20.14 -5.38
CA ILE A 337 5.63 -19.33 -6.14
C ILE A 337 4.94 -20.16 -7.23
N HIS A 338 5.70 -20.93 -8.01
CA HIS A 338 5.12 -21.83 -9.02
C HIS A 338 4.29 -22.94 -8.37
N LYS A 339 4.72 -23.51 -7.24
CA LYS A 339 4.01 -24.62 -6.58
C LYS A 339 2.67 -24.19 -5.99
N TYR A 340 2.65 -23.09 -5.24
CA TYR A 340 1.54 -22.72 -4.38
C TYR A 340 0.56 -21.73 -5.00
N PHE A 341 1.01 -20.87 -5.91
CA PHE A 341 0.17 -19.81 -6.48
C PHE A 341 -0.33 -20.12 -7.89
N TRP A 342 0.38 -20.89 -8.70
CA TRP A 342 -0.07 -21.25 -10.05
C TRP A 342 -1.21 -22.28 -10.03
N ASP A 343 -2.39 -21.93 -10.53
CA ASP A 343 -3.49 -22.88 -10.69
C ASP A 343 -3.52 -23.49 -12.09
N GLU A 344 -3.14 -24.77 -12.20
CA GLU A 344 -3.15 -25.50 -13.47
C GLU A 344 -4.53 -25.60 -14.11
N LYS A 345 -5.62 -25.56 -13.33
CA LYS A 345 -6.98 -25.70 -13.86
C LYS A 345 -7.45 -24.42 -14.54
N THR A 346 -7.21 -23.28 -13.90
CA THR A 346 -7.66 -21.97 -14.40
C THR A 346 -6.56 -21.19 -15.10
N LYS A 347 -5.33 -21.74 -15.17
CA LYS A 347 -4.15 -21.19 -15.86
C LYS A 347 -3.86 -19.74 -15.48
N ILE A 348 -4.03 -19.41 -14.21
CA ILE A 348 -3.74 -18.10 -13.62
C ILE A 348 -3.13 -18.28 -12.22
N TYR A 349 -2.38 -17.28 -11.77
CA TYR A 349 -1.90 -17.22 -10.39
C TYR A 349 -3.01 -16.77 -9.43
N ARG A 350 -3.05 -17.40 -8.25
CA ARG A 350 -4.02 -17.16 -7.17
C ARG A 350 -3.27 -17.15 -5.85
N ASP A 351 -3.87 -16.56 -4.82
CA ASP A 351 -3.36 -16.70 -3.46
C ASP A 351 -3.53 -18.13 -2.94
N TYR A 352 -2.76 -18.50 -1.92
CA TYR A 352 -2.81 -19.82 -1.31
C TYR A 352 -3.38 -19.76 0.10
N HIS A 353 -4.42 -20.54 0.37
CA HIS A 353 -5.02 -20.63 1.69
C HIS A 353 -4.30 -21.68 2.52
N ILE A 354 -3.56 -21.24 3.54
CA ILE A 354 -2.65 -22.07 4.33
C ILE A 354 -3.41 -23.14 5.14
N LYS A 355 -4.53 -22.78 5.78
CA LYS A 355 -5.32 -23.75 6.57
C LYS A 355 -6.09 -24.78 5.71
N LYS A 356 -6.69 -24.34 4.60
CA LYS A 356 -7.45 -25.20 3.68
C LYS A 356 -6.53 -25.97 2.72
N ASN A 357 -5.25 -25.63 2.64
CA ASN A 357 -4.25 -26.20 1.73
C ASN A 357 -4.69 -26.20 0.27
N THR A 358 -5.26 -25.08 -0.17
CA THR A 358 -5.80 -24.91 -1.52
C THR A 358 -5.60 -23.48 -2.00
N LYS A 359 -5.62 -23.29 -3.32
CA LYS A 359 -5.65 -21.96 -3.93
C LYS A 359 -7.01 -21.31 -3.69
N THR A 360 -7.03 -20.00 -3.52
CA THR A 360 -8.26 -19.23 -3.28
C THR A 360 -9.11 -19.17 -4.55
N PRO A 361 -10.45 -19.06 -4.45
CA PRO A 361 -11.31 -18.92 -5.62
C PRO A 361 -11.28 -17.52 -6.24
N SER A 362 -10.68 -16.53 -5.57
CA SER A 362 -10.58 -15.15 -6.06
C SER A 362 -9.78 -15.06 -7.37
N GLU A 363 -10.32 -14.33 -8.35
CA GLU A 363 -9.61 -13.90 -9.56
C GLU A 363 -9.25 -12.42 -9.38
N HIS A 364 -7.94 -12.14 -9.28
CA HIS A 364 -7.46 -10.81 -8.95
C HIS A 364 -6.19 -10.44 -9.72
N ILE A 365 -6.01 -9.14 -9.92
CA ILE A 365 -4.97 -8.57 -10.80
C ILE A 365 -3.54 -8.77 -10.26
N ALA A 366 -3.38 -9.19 -9.00
CA ALA A 366 -2.09 -9.56 -8.44
C ALA A 366 -1.43 -10.75 -9.18
N ALA A 367 -2.18 -11.49 -10.00
CA ALA A 367 -1.65 -12.48 -10.94
C ALA A 367 -0.61 -11.91 -11.93
N LEU A 368 -0.51 -10.58 -12.06
CA LEU A 368 0.51 -9.92 -12.86
C LEU A 368 1.90 -9.91 -12.21
N TYR A 369 2.03 -10.03 -10.88
CA TYR A 369 3.34 -9.91 -10.22
C TYR A 369 4.39 -10.93 -10.70
N PRO A 370 4.06 -12.23 -10.90
CA PRO A 370 4.99 -13.18 -11.49
C PRO A 370 5.49 -12.79 -12.88
N LEU A 371 4.67 -12.09 -13.69
CA LEU A 371 5.08 -11.61 -15.01
C LEU A 371 5.87 -10.29 -14.89
N PHE A 372 5.40 -9.37 -14.05
CA PHE A 372 6.08 -8.09 -13.81
C PHE A 372 7.53 -8.28 -13.37
N LEU A 373 7.79 -9.30 -12.53
CA LEU A 373 9.13 -9.63 -12.02
C LEU A 373 9.87 -10.72 -12.81
N GLY A 374 9.34 -11.17 -13.95
CA GLY A 374 10.03 -12.17 -14.78
C GLY A 374 10.15 -13.57 -14.15
N ILE A 375 9.28 -13.91 -13.21
CA ILE A 375 9.27 -15.21 -12.52
C ILE A 375 8.62 -16.30 -13.38
N ALA A 376 7.49 -15.96 -14.02
CA ALA A 376 6.71 -16.88 -14.86
C ALA A 376 7.53 -17.40 -16.06
N ASP A 377 7.18 -18.58 -16.57
CA ASP A 377 7.65 -19.00 -17.88
C ASP A 377 6.75 -18.42 -19.01
N GLN A 378 7.15 -18.64 -20.26
CA GLN A 378 6.43 -18.09 -21.42
C GLN A 378 5.01 -18.65 -21.56
N GLU A 379 4.76 -19.91 -21.18
CA GLU A 379 3.44 -20.55 -21.29
C GLU A 379 2.49 -20.01 -20.21
N GLN A 380 3.00 -19.87 -18.98
CA GLN A 380 2.31 -19.21 -17.88
C GLN A 380 1.98 -17.76 -18.25
N ALA A 381 2.96 -17.03 -18.78
CA ALA A 381 2.76 -15.64 -19.18
C ALA A 381 1.73 -15.49 -20.31
N GLN A 382 1.76 -16.39 -21.30
CA GLN A 382 0.75 -16.44 -22.37
C GLN A 382 -0.66 -16.64 -21.78
N SER A 383 -0.84 -17.63 -20.92
CA SER A 383 -2.15 -17.94 -20.31
C SER A 383 -2.67 -16.79 -19.44
N VAL A 384 -1.79 -16.16 -18.66
CA VAL A 384 -2.15 -14.99 -17.87
C VAL A 384 -2.52 -13.83 -18.79
N SER A 385 -1.77 -13.58 -19.87
CA SER A 385 -2.07 -12.50 -20.82
C SER A 385 -3.46 -12.64 -21.45
N GLU A 386 -3.85 -13.86 -21.81
CA GLU A 386 -5.18 -14.17 -22.35
C GLU A 386 -6.26 -13.89 -21.31
N THR A 387 -6.05 -14.35 -20.07
CA THR A 387 -6.99 -14.10 -18.97
C THR A 387 -7.12 -12.61 -18.65
N ILE A 388 -6.01 -11.86 -18.68
CA ILE A 388 -6.00 -10.41 -18.47
C ILE A 388 -6.79 -9.70 -19.56
N SER A 389 -6.56 -10.07 -20.83
CA SER A 389 -7.28 -9.49 -21.96
C SER A 389 -8.78 -9.82 -21.94
N GLU A 390 -9.17 -11.01 -21.47
CA GLU A 390 -10.57 -11.46 -21.48
C GLU A 390 -11.37 -10.93 -20.29
N LYS A 391 -10.78 -10.95 -19.08
CA LYS A 391 -11.53 -10.74 -17.83
C LYS A 391 -11.23 -9.44 -17.10
N PHE A 392 -10.02 -8.90 -17.28
CA PHE A 392 -9.53 -7.77 -16.47
C PHE A 392 -9.42 -6.46 -17.24
N LEU A 393 -9.16 -6.50 -18.55
CA LEU A 393 -9.00 -5.30 -19.36
C LEU A 393 -10.35 -4.79 -19.88
N TYR A 394 -10.71 -3.59 -19.45
CA TYR A 394 -11.90 -2.87 -19.90
C TYR A 394 -11.50 -1.55 -20.58
N PRO A 395 -12.46 -0.84 -21.23
CA PRO A 395 -12.16 0.42 -21.90
C PRO A 395 -11.51 1.49 -21.01
N GLY A 396 -11.77 1.47 -19.70
CA GLY A 396 -11.17 2.40 -18.74
C GLY A 396 -9.91 1.89 -18.03
N GLY A 397 -9.38 0.72 -18.39
CA GLY A 397 -8.17 0.13 -17.80
C GLY A 397 -8.38 -1.26 -17.20
N LEU A 398 -7.36 -1.75 -16.50
CA LEU A 398 -7.37 -3.03 -15.78
C LEU A 398 -8.12 -2.89 -14.45
N VAL A 399 -9.13 -3.73 -14.24
CA VAL A 399 -9.84 -3.82 -12.97
C VAL A 399 -9.07 -4.65 -11.95
N THR A 400 -9.36 -4.43 -10.67
CA THR A 400 -8.63 -5.09 -9.58
C THR A 400 -9.03 -6.57 -9.39
N THR A 401 -10.31 -6.89 -9.51
CA THR A 401 -10.85 -8.26 -9.45
C THR A 401 -11.98 -8.42 -10.46
N THR A 402 -12.51 -9.63 -10.62
CA THR A 402 -13.70 -9.88 -11.44
C THR A 402 -15.02 -9.78 -10.67
N LYS A 403 -15.00 -9.42 -9.38
CA LYS A 403 -16.17 -9.44 -8.49
C LYS A 403 -16.66 -8.04 -8.13
N LYS A 404 -17.98 -7.82 -8.19
CA LYS A 404 -18.64 -6.56 -7.76
C LYS A 404 -19.10 -6.68 -6.30
N SER A 405 -18.19 -6.50 -5.36
CA SER A 405 -18.50 -6.59 -3.91
C SER A 405 -19.01 -5.27 -3.30
N GLY A 406 -18.78 -4.14 -3.98
CA GLY A 406 -18.96 -2.79 -3.42
C GLY A 406 -17.72 -2.25 -2.68
N GLN A 407 -16.69 -3.09 -2.49
CA GLN A 407 -15.40 -2.65 -1.95
C GLN A 407 -14.56 -1.93 -3.00
N GLN A 408 -13.58 -1.14 -2.54
CA GLN A 408 -12.82 -0.27 -3.44
C GLN A 408 -11.77 -1.00 -4.30
N TRP A 409 -11.19 -2.09 -3.80
CA TRP A 409 -10.21 -2.92 -4.53
C TRP A 409 -10.89 -4.10 -5.24
N ASP A 410 -11.96 -3.81 -5.97
CA ASP A 410 -12.80 -4.77 -6.70
C ASP A 410 -13.40 -4.14 -7.97
N LEU A 411 -14.05 -4.95 -8.82
CA LEU A 411 -14.80 -4.46 -9.97
C LEU A 411 -15.89 -3.45 -9.51
N PRO A 412 -16.00 -2.24 -10.10
CA PRO A 412 -15.46 -1.82 -11.40
C PRO A 412 -14.17 -0.99 -11.34
N ASN A 413 -13.51 -0.90 -10.20
CA ASN A 413 -12.43 0.05 -10.00
C ASN A 413 -11.12 -0.41 -10.65
N ALA A 414 -10.45 0.54 -11.28
CA ALA A 414 -9.09 0.47 -11.80
C ALA A 414 -8.17 1.40 -11.01
N TRP A 415 -7.00 0.90 -10.66
CA TRP A 415 -6.02 1.58 -9.83
C TRP A 415 -4.69 1.69 -10.56
N ALA A 416 -4.08 2.89 -10.52
CA ALA A 416 -2.89 3.22 -11.29
C ALA A 416 -1.74 2.19 -11.16
N PRO A 417 -1.39 1.67 -9.96
CA PRO A 417 -0.37 0.65 -9.80
C PRO A 417 -0.49 -0.51 -10.80
N TYR A 418 -1.69 -1.09 -10.92
CA TYR A 418 -1.91 -2.28 -11.75
C TYR A 418 -1.86 -2.02 -13.24
N GLN A 419 -2.00 -0.78 -13.65
CA GLN A 419 -1.90 -0.38 -15.06
C GLN A 419 -0.43 -0.40 -15.48
N TRP A 420 0.44 0.13 -14.63
CA TRP A 420 1.89 0.02 -14.82
C TRP A 420 2.37 -1.43 -14.74
N LEU A 421 1.94 -2.19 -13.73
CA LEU A 421 2.30 -3.61 -13.62
C LEU A 421 1.84 -4.39 -14.84
N GLY A 422 0.62 -4.17 -15.32
CA GLY A 422 0.06 -4.83 -16.50
C GLY A 422 0.85 -4.49 -17.76
N PHE A 423 1.10 -3.20 -17.99
CA PHE A 423 1.93 -2.75 -19.10
C PHE A 423 3.31 -3.42 -19.08
N LYS A 424 4.04 -3.32 -17.97
CA LYS A 424 5.40 -3.84 -17.85
C LYS A 424 5.44 -5.36 -17.92
N ALA A 425 4.50 -6.06 -17.27
CA ALA A 425 4.34 -7.51 -17.35
C ALA A 425 4.16 -7.98 -18.80
N MET A 426 3.28 -7.33 -19.57
CA MET A 426 3.08 -7.67 -20.97
C MET A 426 4.32 -7.38 -21.82
N LYS A 427 5.00 -6.24 -21.58
CA LYS A 427 6.25 -5.89 -22.26
C LYS A 427 7.36 -6.92 -22.00
N ASN A 428 7.52 -7.39 -20.77
CA ASN A 428 8.58 -8.33 -20.38
C ASN A 428 8.52 -9.66 -21.15
N TYR A 429 7.34 -10.08 -21.63
CA TYR A 429 7.15 -11.34 -22.36
C TYR A 429 6.81 -11.15 -23.85
N GLY A 430 6.95 -9.92 -24.36
CA GLY A 430 6.76 -9.63 -25.78
C GLY A 430 5.30 -9.42 -26.23
N PHE A 431 4.35 -9.35 -25.31
CA PHE A 431 2.92 -9.09 -25.59
C PHE A 431 2.65 -7.60 -25.85
N ASN A 432 3.36 -7.03 -26.83
CA ASN A 432 3.40 -5.59 -27.09
C ASN A 432 2.03 -4.99 -27.44
N GLU A 433 1.17 -5.71 -28.17
CA GLU A 433 -0.16 -5.23 -28.53
C GLU A 433 -1.04 -5.07 -27.29
N LEU A 434 -1.05 -6.06 -26.40
CA LEU A 434 -1.83 -6.00 -25.16
C LEU A 434 -1.28 -4.94 -24.20
N ALA A 435 0.05 -4.80 -24.12
CA ALA A 435 0.68 -3.71 -23.38
C ALA A 435 0.20 -2.34 -23.89
N GLY A 436 0.18 -2.13 -25.21
CA GLY A 436 -0.34 -0.91 -25.84
C GLY A 436 -1.81 -0.65 -25.48
N LYS A 437 -2.67 -1.67 -25.55
CA LYS A 437 -4.09 -1.52 -25.17
C LYS A 437 -4.27 -1.15 -23.70
N ILE A 438 -3.51 -1.74 -22.78
CA ILE A 438 -3.54 -1.38 -21.34
C ILE A 438 -3.16 0.09 -21.17
N LYS A 439 -2.07 0.52 -21.80
CA LYS A 439 -1.58 1.90 -21.78
C LYS A 439 -2.65 2.87 -22.28
N ASP A 440 -3.15 2.62 -23.49
CA ASP A 440 -4.04 3.54 -24.20
C ASP A 440 -5.39 3.66 -23.47
N ASN A 441 -5.97 2.54 -23.01
CA ASN A 441 -7.23 2.55 -22.26
C ASN A 441 -7.11 3.34 -20.94
N TRP A 442 -6.03 3.12 -20.17
CA TRP A 442 -5.81 3.85 -18.93
C TRP A 442 -5.59 5.34 -19.17
N CYS A 443 -4.68 5.70 -20.08
CA CYS A 443 -4.33 7.09 -20.35
C CYS A 443 -5.53 7.87 -20.87
N PHE A 444 -6.31 7.27 -21.78
CA PHE A 444 -7.56 7.86 -22.26
C PHE A 444 -8.54 8.15 -21.12
N ASN A 445 -8.70 7.21 -20.17
CA ASN A 445 -9.61 7.39 -19.05
C ASN A 445 -9.14 8.52 -18.12
N VAL A 446 -7.83 8.57 -17.81
CA VAL A 446 -7.22 9.64 -17.01
C VAL A 446 -7.42 11.01 -17.67
N GLU A 447 -7.10 11.14 -18.96
CA GLU A 447 -7.23 12.39 -19.72
C GLU A 447 -8.68 12.85 -19.85
N ARG A 448 -9.62 11.91 -20.03
CA ARG A 448 -11.04 12.21 -20.08
C ARG A 448 -11.53 12.77 -18.75
N VAL A 449 -11.21 12.14 -17.62
CA VAL A 449 -11.56 12.67 -16.30
C VAL A 449 -10.91 14.03 -16.09
N TYR A 450 -9.63 14.16 -16.39
CA TYR A 450 -8.90 15.41 -16.24
C TYR A 450 -9.53 16.55 -17.05
N ARG A 451 -9.91 16.31 -18.31
CA ARG A 451 -10.64 17.29 -19.13
C ARG A 451 -11.97 17.71 -18.52
N ASN A 452 -12.67 16.80 -17.85
CA ASN A 452 -13.98 17.05 -17.26
C ASN A 452 -13.92 17.73 -15.88
N THR A 453 -12.90 17.41 -15.08
CA THR A 453 -12.84 17.82 -13.66
C THR A 453 -11.71 18.79 -13.35
N GLY A 454 -10.67 18.82 -14.19
CA GLY A 454 -9.39 19.48 -13.91
C GLY A 454 -8.53 18.75 -12.88
N LYS A 455 -8.83 17.49 -12.57
CA LYS A 455 -8.20 16.73 -11.47
C LYS A 455 -7.84 15.31 -11.89
N LEU A 456 -6.78 14.78 -11.29
CA LEU A 456 -6.46 13.35 -11.28
C LEU A 456 -6.94 12.73 -9.98
N MET A 457 -7.44 11.50 -10.06
CA MET A 457 -8.14 10.83 -8.95
C MET A 457 -7.30 9.67 -8.40
N GLU A 458 -7.61 9.25 -7.18
CA GLU A 458 -7.05 8.04 -6.56
C GLU A 458 -7.33 6.79 -7.40
N LYS A 459 -8.58 6.62 -7.87
CA LYS A 459 -9.05 5.47 -8.66
C LYS A 459 -10.10 5.84 -9.70
N TYR A 460 -10.28 4.97 -10.68
CA TYR A 460 -11.10 5.21 -11.88
C TYR A 460 -12.09 4.06 -12.12
N ASN A 461 -13.26 4.36 -12.68
CA ASN A 461 -14.20 3.32 -13.13
C ASN A 461 -13.72 2.79 -14.48
N ALA A 462 -13.46 1.48 -14.55
CA ALA A 462 -12.95 0.86 -15.78
C ALA A 462 -14.07 0.41 -16.74
N LEU A 463 -15.27 0.13 -16.21
CA LEU A 463 -16.43 -0.35 -16.99
C LEU A 463 -17.14 0.81 -17.68
N ASP A 464 -17.50 1.80 -16.87
CA ASP A 464 -18.28 2.95 -17.28
C ASP A 464 -17.41 4.19 -17.14
N THR A 465 -16.83 4.57 -18.27
CA THR A 465 -16.01 5.77 -18.41
C THR A 465 -16.88 7.04 -18.43
N GLU A 466 -18.11 7.05 -17.97
CA GLU A 466 -18.88 8.27 -17.74
C GLU A 466 -19.11 8.54 -16.25
N THR A 467 -18.91 7.54 -15.39
CA THR A 467 -19.11 7.66 -13.93
C THR A 467 -17.81 7.81 -13.15
N ILE A 468 -17.91 8.46 -12.00
CA ILE A 468 -16.81 8.60 -11.04
C ILE A 468 -16.68 7.28 -10.28
N ALA A 469 -15.45 6.81 -10.08
CA ALA A 469 -15.17 5.64 -9.26
C ALA A 469 -15.55 5.87 -7.79
N GLY A 470 -15.99 4.80 -7.11
CA GLY A 470 -16.43 4.86 -5.71
C GLY A 470 -16.19 3.54 -4.97
N GLY A 471 -16.92 3.32 -3.87
CA GLY A 471 -16.78 2.12 -3.03
C GLY A 471 -15.69 2.25 -1.97
N GLY A 472 -15.70 1.31 -1.01
CA GLY A 472 -14.86 1.36 0.19
C GLY A 472 -15.39 2.30 1.27
N GLU A 473 -14.51 2.67 2.21
CA GLU A 473 -14.86 3.36 3.45
C GLU A 473 -14.89 4.90 3.34
N TYR A 474 -14.35 5.46 2.26
CA TYR A 474 -14.20 6.92 2.12
C TYR A 474 -14.40 7.38 0.65
N PRO A 475 -14.74 8.67 0.42
CA PRO A 475 -14.91 9.22 -0.93
C PRO A 475 -13.62 9.18 -1.75
N ASN A 476 -13.73 9.16 -3.08
CA ASN A 476 -12.58 9.22 -3.99
C ASN A 476 -11.72 10.48 -3.72
N GLN A 477 -10.40 10.34 -3.69
CA GLN A 477 -9.47 11.43 -3.35
C GLN A 477 -8.89 12.11 -4.59
N ASP A 478 -8.59 13.41 -4.43
CA ASP A 478 -7.99 14.26 -5.47
C ASP A 478 -6.46 14.30 -5.32
N GLY A 479 -5.74 14.32 -6.44
CA GLY A 479 -4.29 14.47 -6.46
C GLY A 479 -3.68 13.86 -7.72
N PHE A 480 -3.47 12.56 -7.86
CA PHE A 480 -3.13 11.63 -6.78
C PHE A 480 -1.78 11.01 -7.15
N GLY A 481 -0.83 10.97 -6.23
CA GLY A 481 0.59 10.75 -6.49
C GLY A 481 0.91 9.56 -7.42
N TRP A 482 0.33 8.38 -7.17
CA TRP A 482 0.55 7.22 -8.04
C TRP A 482 -0.05 7.36 -9.45
N THR A 483 -1.12 8.13 -9.62
CA THR A 483 -1.88 8.27 -10.86
C THR A 483 -1.07 9.17 -11.76
N ASN A 484 -0.59 10.26 -11.17
CA ASN A 484 0.34 11.19 -11.77
C ASN A 484 1.59 10.45 -12.26
N GLY A 485 2.21 9.65 -11.37
CA GLY A 485 3.46 8.97 -11.71
C GLY A 485 3.30 7.87 -12.75
N VAL A 486 2.26 7.05 -12.64
CA VAL A 486 1.94 6.00 -13.61
C VAL A 486 1.54 6.60 -14.96
N TYR A 487 0.73 7.66 -14.98
CA TYR A 487 0.33 8.33 -16.21
C TYR A 487 1.55 8.83 -16.99
N LEU A 488 2.43 9.61 -16.33
CA LEU A 488 3.66 10.10 -16.96
C LEU A 488 4.54 8.95 -17.47
N LYS A 489 4.69 7.88 -16.67
CA LYS A 489 5.54 6.75 -17.03
C LYS A 489 4.99 5.97 -18.22
N LEU A 490 3.67 5.81 -18.29
CA LEU A 490 2.99 5.20 -19.43
C LEU A 490 3.11 6.07 -20.68
N GLN A 491 2.85 7.38 -20.60
CA GLN A 491 2.99 8.30 -21.75
C GLN A 491 4.40 8.35 -22.35
N GLN A 492 5.44 8.14 -21.53
CA GLN A 492 6.82 8.07 -22.01
C GLN A 492 7.11 6.84 -22.90
N ASN A 493 6.33 5.75 -22.77
CA ASN A 493 6.56 4.47 -23.45
C ASN A 493 5.54 4.22 -24.58
#